data_AF-A0A2W0FNR4-F1
#
_entry.id   AF-A0A2W0FNR4-F1
#
_cell.length_a   1.000
_cell.length_b   1.000
_cell.length_c   1.000
_cell.angle_alpha   90.00
_cell.angle_beta   90.00
_cell.angle_gamma   90.00
#
_symmetry.space_group_name_H-M   'P 1'
#
loop_
_entity.id
_entity.type
_entity.pdbx_description
1 polymer ?
#
loop_
_entity_poly.entity_id
_entity_poly.type
_entity_poly.pdbx_seq_one_letter_code
_entity_poly.pdbx_strand_id
1 'polypeptide(L)'
;MTIGLFHTRIIVANPVIGAPVLTLDLLVNTPQKRVSGVARITQSTSPPLQFRADVWGDYSQVKLDPSSEGHIILSLAGNPSGPTSQIAETFHLQGILGLDWASGFASYKYQYQGHWHVVQHAAVSQAPVEQKQSERTAQIGQPHMHPHPLYAVALQEAQTSGDLARLKALVAQGEQQLANSENLSQAVQQLQAEISRLERR
;
A
#
# COMPACT_ATOMS: atom_id res chain seq x y z
N MET A 1 11.19 -19.34 6.08
CA MET A 1 10.37 -18.95 4.91
C MET A 1 11.03 -17.74 4.28
N THR A 2 11.47 -17.80 3.02
CA THR A 2 12.05 -16.64 2.33
C THR A 2 10.93 -15.91 1.60
N ILE A 3 10.11 -15.21 2.37
CA ILE A 3 9.06 -14.34 1.82
C ILE A 3 9.79 -13.10 1.30
N GLY A 4 9.58 -12.66 0.06
CA GLY A 4 10.34 -11.53 -0.49
C GLY A 4 9.91 -10.18 0.10
N LEU A 5 9.41 -9.33 -0.78
CA LEU A 5 8.75 -8.07 -0.44
C LEU A 5 7.23 -8.31 -0.52
N PHE A 6 6.49 -7.98 0.53
CA PHE A 6 5.03 -8.10 0.49
C PHE A 6 4.34 -6.92 1.17
N HIS A 7 3.12 -6.65 0.74
CA HIS A 7 2.26 -5.60 1.30
C HIS A 7 1.26 -6.19 2.29
N THR A 8 1.05 -5.53 3.42
CA THR A 8 -0.02 -5.85 4.37
C THR A 8 -0.70 -4.58 4.84
N ARG A 9 -2.01 -4.65 5.03
CA ARG A 9 -2.80 -3.55 5.57
C ARG A 9 -3.49 -4.01 6.83
N ILE A 10 -3.22 -3.32 7.93
CA ILE A 10 -3.77 -3.65 9.25
C ILE A 10 -4.44 -2.42 9.86
N ILE A 11 -5.48 -2.69 10.64
CA ILE A 11 -6.21 -1.72 11.43
C ILE A 11 -5.86 -1.98 12.89
N VAL A 12 -5.55 -0.90 13.61
CA VAL A 12 -5.29 -0.91 15.04
C VAL A 12 -6.32 0.01 15.69
N ALA A 13 -7.24 -0.57 16.45
CA ALA A 13 -8.35 0.17 17.04
C ALA A 13 -8.79 -0.42 18.37
N ASN A 14 -9.33 0.46 19.21
CA ASN A 14 -10.10 0.04 20.38
C ASN A 14 -11.57 -0.11 19.99
N PRO A 15 -12.30 -1.10 20.53
CA PRO A 15 -13.72 -1.30 20.26
C PRO A 15 -14.59 -0.29 21.04
N VAL A 16 -14.22 0.99 21.01
CA VAL A 16 -14.90 2.09 21.69
C VAL A 16 -15.37 3.08 20.65
N ILE A 17 -16.65 3.46 20.72
CA ILE A 17 -17.25 4.41 19.79
C ILE A 17 -16.50 5.74 19.87
N GLY A 18 -16.07 6.25 18.71
CA GLY A 18 -15.37 7.52 18.61
C GLY A 18 -13.90 7.48 19.01
N ALA A 19 -13.34 6.31 19.31
CA ALA A 19 -11.89 6.18 19.49
C ALA A 19 -11.15 6.41 18.15
N PRO A 20 -9.89 6.90 18.20
CA PRO A 20 -9.05 6.96 17.01
C PRO A 20 -8.85 5.56 16.40
N VAL A 21 -8.93 5.48 15.08
CA VAL A 21 -8.64 4.28 14.30
C VAL A 21 -7.35 4.51 13.53
N LEU A 22 -6.34 3.68 13.80
CA LEU A 22 -5.10 3.67 13.06
C LEU A 22 -5.20 2.64 11.93
N THR A 23 -4.95 3.08 10.70
CA THR A 23 -4.74 2.22 9.53
C THR A 23 -3.27 2.27 9.14
N LEU A 24 -2.65 1.11 9.00
CA LEU A 24 -1.27 0.95 8.57
C LEU A 24 -1.25 0.22 7.23
N ASP A 25 -0.70 0.88 6.23
CA ASP A 25 -0.39 0.30 4.92
C ASP A 25 1.12 0.04 4.91
N LEU A 26 1.52 -1.22 5.09
CA LEU A 26 2.91 -1.62 5.33
C LEU A 26 3.46 -2.43 4.17
N LEU A 27 4.71 -2.15 3.83
CA LEU A 27 5.56 -2.91 2.95
C LEU A 27 6.65 -3.58 3.79
N VAL A 28 6.61 -4.91 3.83
CA VAL A 28 7.51 -5.73 4.65
C VAL A 28 8.58 -6.32 3.76
N ASN A 29 9.83 -6.01 4.06
CA ASN A 29 11.01 -6.59 3.44
C ASN A 29 11.59 -7.63 4.41
N THR A 30 11.26 -8.91 4.20
CA THR A 30 11.72 -9.94 5.14
C THR A 30 13.21 -10.23 5.10
N PRO A 31 13.89 -10.23 3.93
CA PRO A 31 15.34 -10.42 3.89
C PRO A 31 16.10 -9.40 4.74
N GLN A 32 15.63 -8.14 4.74
CA GLN A 32 16.27 -7.06 5.50
C GLN A 32 15.67 -6.84 6.89
N LYS A 33 14.59 -7.56 7.26
CA LYS A 33 13.80 -7.33 8.48
C LYS A 33 13.35 -5.88 8.66
N ARG A 34 13.00 -5.24 7.54
CA ARG A 34 12.59 -3.83 7.50
C ARG A 34 11.12 -3.72 7.14
N VAL A 35 10.49 -2.70 7.70
CA VAL A 35 9.12 -2.32 7.39
C VAL A 35 9.12 -0.86 7.01
N SER A 36 8.42 -0.51 5.94
CA SER A 36 8.11 0.87 5.56
C SER A 36 6.64 0.98 5.20
N GLY A 37 6.07 2.17 5.18
CA GLY A 37 4.66 2.31 4.87
C GLY A 37 4.09 3.67 5.20
N VAL A 38 2.76 3.72 5.36
CA VAL A 38 2.02 4.91 5.75
C VAL A 38 1.11 4.57 6.93
N ALA A 39 1.14 5.42 7.95
CA ALA A 39 0.17 5.42 9.04
C ALA A 39 -0.87 6.52 8.82
N ARG A 40 -2.14 6.16 8.96
CA ARG A 40 -3.27 7.09 8.92
C ARG A 40 -4.11 6.92 10.18
N ILE A 41 -4.35 8.00 10.91
CA ILE A 41 -5.23 7.97 12.08
C ILE A 41 -6.44 8.84 11.79
N THR A 42 -7.62 8.27 11.97
CA THR A 42 -8.90 8.96 11.78
C THR A 42 -9.74 8.87 13.04
N GLN A 43 -10.54 9.91 13.30
CA GLN A 43 -11.55 9.90 14.35
C GLN A 43 -12.79 10.65 13.86
N SER A 44 -13.95 10.02 13.99
CA SER A 44 -15.22 10.56 13.46
C SER A 44 -15.99 11.42 14.47
N THR A 45 -15.57 11.46 15.74
CA THR A 45 -16.18 12.33 16.76
C THR A 45 -15.57 13.73 16.74
N SER A 46 -16.32 14.73 17.21
CA SER A 46 -15.81 16.10 17.33
C SER A 46 -14.82 16.23 18.50
N PRO A 47 -13.61 16.80 18.31
CA PRO A 47 -13.09 17.33 17.05
C PRO A 47 -12.58 16.20 16.13
N PRO A 48 -12.86 16.26 14.81
CA PRO A 48 -12.41 15.24 13.87
C PRO A 48 -10.89 15.22 13.76
N LEU A 49 -10.31 14.03 13.81
CA LEU A 49 -8.87 13.81 13.65
C LEU A 49 -8.57 13.27 12.25
N GLN A 50 -7.59 13.86 11.59
CA GLN A 50 -6.94 13.33 10.40
C GLN A 50 -5.43 13.51 10.58
N PHE A 51 -4.73 12.39 10.76
CA PHE A 51 -3.29 12.35 10.89
C PHE A 51 -2.71 11.42 9.83
N ARG A 52 -1.56 11.79 9.27
CA ARG A 52 -0.80 10.97 8.33
C ARG A 52 0.69 11.10 8.62
N ALA A 53 1.37 9.97 8.63
CA ALA A 53 2.84 9.92 8.65
C ALA A 53 3.32 8.81 7.72
N ASP A 54 4.45 9.05 7.06
CA ASP A 54 5.21 7.97 6.45
C ASP A 54 5.97 7.27 7.59
N VAL A 55 5.90 5.95 7.64
CA VAL A 55 6.44 5.13 8.73
C VAL A 55 7.54 4.22 8.24
N TRP A 56 8.51 3.96 9.11
CA TRP A 56 9.60 3.03 8.88
C TRP A 56 10.03 2.38 10.18
N GLY A 57 10.65 1.22 10.08
CA GLY A 57 11.15 0.52 11.24
C GLY A 57 11.58 -0.90 10.92
N ASP A 58 11.61 -1.70 11.95
CA ASP A 58 12.08 -3.07 11.92
C ASP A 58 11.06 -3.99 12.57
N TYR A 59 11.23 -5.27 12.28
CA TYR A 59 10.49 -6.30 12.96
C TYR A 59 11.41 -7.44 13.36
N SER A 60 11.09 -8.09 14.47
CA SER A 60 11.75 -9.32 14.89
C SER A 60 10.71 -10.42 15.11
N GLN A 61 11.13 -11.67 14.96
CA GLN A 61 10.30 -12.82 15.27
C GLN A 61 10.85 -13.45 16.54
N VAL A 62 9.97 -13.66 17.52
CA VAL A 62 10.30 -14.29 18.79
C VAL A 62 9.48 -15.57 18.90
N LYS A 63 10.16 -16.66 19.24
CA LYS A 63 9.55 -17.94 19.55
C LYS A 63 10.20 -18.45 20.83
N LEU A 64 9.43 -18.57 21.91
CA LEU A 64 9.97 -18.94 23.22
C LEU A 64 10.44 -20.40 23.28
N ASP A 65 9.74 -21.30 22.60
CA ASP A 65 10.04 -22.74 22.52
C ASP A 65 9.60 -23.29 21.15
N PRO A 66 10.21 -24.33 20.58
CA PRO A 66 9.77 -24.95 19.33
C PRO A 66 8.28 -25.34 19.29
N SER A 67 7.67 -25.61 20.44
CA SER A 67 6.23 -25.92 20.59
C SER A 67 5.33 -24.70 20.82
N SER A 68 5.90 -23.54 21.18
CA SER A 68 5.14 -22.32 21.46
C SER A 68 4.77 -21.56 20.19
N GLU A 69 3.71 -20.75 20.29
CA GLU A 69 3.35 -19.79 19.23
C GLU A 69 4.47 -18.76 19.03
N GLY A 70 4.73 -18.43 17.77
CA GLY A 70 5.66 -17.36 17.42
C GLY A 70 4.93 -16.02 17.38
N HIS A 71 5.64 -14.96 17.75
CA HIS A 71 5.14 -13.59 17.66
C HIS A 71 6.10 -12.71 16.87
N ILE A 72 5.53 -11.69 16.24
CA ILE A 72 6.27 -10.63 15.57
C ILE A 72 6.27 -9.41 16.47
N ILE A 73 7.46 -8.93 16.83
CA ILE A 73 7.62 -7.64 17.50
C ILE A 73 7.86 -6.60 16.41
N LEU A 74 6.93 -5.67 16.27
CA LEU A 74 6.95 -4.59 15.29
C LEU A 74 7.30 -3.27 15.99
N SER A 75 8.32 -2.58 15.50
CA SER A 75 8.70 -1.25 15.96
C SER A 75 8.68 -0.28 14.79
N LEU A 76 7.87 0.77 14.87
CA LEU A 76 7.77 1.79 13.82
C LEU A 76 7.99 3.18 14.41
N ALA A 77 8.68 4.02 13.67
CA ALA A 77 8.73 5.46 13.83
C ALA A 77 8.19 6.12 12.55
N GLY A 78 7.75 7.37 12.65
CA GLY A 78 7.22 8.07 11.48
C GLY A 78 7.18 9.57 11.61
N ASN A 79 7.20 10.23 10.44
CA ASN A 79 7.01 11.67 10.31
C ASN A 79 6.29 11.96 8.96
N PRO A 80 5.78 13.19 8.72
CA PRO A 80 5.04 13.50 7.49
C PRO A 80 5.91 13.64 6.22
N SER A 81 7.22 13.41 6.29
CA SER A 81 8.15 13.60 5.17
C SER A 81 9.11 12.42 4.94
N GLY A 82 8.86 11.30 5.61
CA GLY A 82 9.65 10.08 5.47
C GLY A 82 10.98 10.04 6.24
N PRO A 83 11.68 8.89 6.14
CA PRO A 83 12.87 8.57 6.95
C PRO A 83 14.09 9.45 6.67
N THR A 84 14.17 10.07 5.49
CA THR A 84 15.31 10.90 5.08
C THR A 84 15.15 12.37 5.48
N SER A 85 13.99 12.74 6.01
CA SER A 85 13.72 14.11 6.43
C SER A 85 14.37 14.42 7.79
N GLN A 86 14.78 15.66 7.98
CA GLN A 86 15.33 16.16 9.25
C GLN A 86 14.25 16.61 10.25
N ILE A 87 12.97 16.47 9.91
CA ILE A 87 11.88 16.82 10.81
C ILE A 87 11.74 15.78 11.93
N ALA A 88 11.30 16.25 13.09
CA ALA A 88 11.07 15.40 14.25
C ALA A 88 10.05 14.28 13.95
N GLU A 89 10.24 13.14 14.61
CA GLU A 89 9.29 12.04 14.60
C GLU A 89 7.99 12.48 15.27
N THR A 90 6.87 12.23 14.60
CA THR A 90 5.52 12.59 15.04
C THR A 90 4.65 11.35 15.29
N PHE A 91 5.21 10.16 15.09
CA PHE A 91 4.52 8.89 15.26
C PHE A 91 5.48 7.82 15.76
N HIS A 92 5.02 7.00 16.71
CA HIS A 92 5.71 5.76 17.09
C HIS A 92 4.69 4.66 17.36
N LEU A 93 5.07 3.42 17.05
CA LEU A 93 4.27 2.24 17.33
C LEU A 93 5.15 1.09 17.81
N GLN A 94 4.63 0.36 18.79
CA GLN A 94 5.14 -0.92 19.24
C GLN A 94 4.00 -1.94 19.17
N GLY A 95 4.19 -2.99 18.40
CA GLY A 95 3.19 -4.03 18.16
C GLY A 95 3.73 -5.42 18.47
N ILE A 96 2.84 -6.28 18.94
CA ILE A 96 3.04 -7.73 19.05
C ILE A 96 1.98 -8.36 18.16
N LEU A 97 2.41 -8.95 17.05
CA LEU A 97 1.53 -9.54 16.04
C LEU A 97 1.68 -11.06 16.01
N GLY A 98 0.65 -11.74 15.51
CA GLY A 98 0.76 -13.13 15.05
C GLY A 98 1.73 -13.23 13.87
N LEU A 99 2.27 -14.42 13.61
CA LEU A 99 3.15 -14.67 12.45
C LEU A 99 2.45 -14.42 11.10
N ASP A 100 1.12 -14.33 11.10
CA ASP A 100 0.26 -14.03 9.97
C ASP A 100 0.19 -12.54 9.61
N TRP A 101 0.77 -11.65 10.43
CA TRP A 101 0.64 -10.19 10.30
C TRP A 101 -0.82 -9.68 10.32
N ALA A 102 -1.78 -10.50 10.74
CA ALA A 102 -3.21 -10.21 10.61
C ALA A 102 -3.90 -9.94 11.95
N SER A 103 -3.29 -10.37 13.04
CA SER A 103 -3.83 -10.29 14.40
C SER A 103 -2.77 -9.88 15.41
N GLY A 104 -3.20 -9.40 16.59
CA GLY A 104 -2.31 -9.05 17.69
C GLY A 104 -2.74 -7.79 18.43
N PHE A 105 -1.78 -7.14 19.09
CA PHE A 105 -1.99 -5.91 19.84
C PHE A 105 -0.89 -4.90 19.55
N ALA A 106 -1.24 -3.62 19.52
CA ALA A 106 -0.27 -2.56 19.34
C ALA A 106 -0.58 -1.35 20.22
N SER A 107 0.48 -0.71 20.68
CA SER A 107 0.44 0.59 21.34
C SER A 107 1.13 1.59 20.43
N TYR A 108 0.53 2.77 20.28
CA TYR A 108 1.09 3.82 19.45
C TYR A 108 0.90 5.18 20.09
N LYS A 109 1.76 6.11 19.68
CA LYS A 109 1.64 7.52 20.03
C LYS A 109 1.81 8.37 18.78
N TYR A 110 1.09 9.48 18.73
CA TYR A 110 1.15 10.43 17.63
C TYR A 110 1.08 11.85 18.15
N GLN A 111 1.74 12.76 17.45
CA GLN A 111 1.72 14.18 17.78
C GLN A 111 0.60 14.87 17.02
N TYR A 112 -0.33 15.49 17.75
CA TYR A 112 -1.41 16.27 17.18
C TYR A 112 -1.53 17.59 17.95
N GLN A 113 -1.57 18.70 17.22
CA GLN A 113 -1.65 20.06 17.79
C GLN A 113 -0.60 20.34 18.90
N GLY A 114 0.62 19.81 18.74
CA GLY A 114 1.72 20.01 19.69
C GLY A 114 1.70 19.07 20.90
N HIS A 115 0.68 18.22 21.06
CA HIS A 115 0.57 17.25 22.16
C HIS A 115 0.73 15.81 21.67
N TRP A 116 1.33 14.96 22.51
CA TRP A 116 1.39 13.52 22.27
C TRP A 116 0.12 12.86 22.76
N HIS A 117 -0.58 12.19 21.85
CA HIS A 117 -1.70 11.33 22.15
C HIS A 117 -1.21 9.89 22.15
N VAL A 118 -1.60 9.12 23.17
CA VAL A 118 -1.16 7.73 23.36
C VAL A 118 -2.37 6.82 23.34
N VAL A 119 -2.30 5.79 22.52
CA VAL A 119 -3.27 4.69 22.49
C VAL A 119 -2.53 3.43 22.89
N GLN A 120 -3.01 2.77 23.94
CA GLN A 120 -2.36 1.60 24.53
C GLN A 120 -3.18 0.35 24.23
N HIS A 121 -2.47 -0.74 23.93
CA HIS A 121 -3.02 -2.09 23.84
C HIS A 121 -4.26 -2.20 22.94
N ALA A 122 -4.21 -1.55 21.77
CA ALA A 122 -5.27 -1.62 20.80
C ALA A 122 -5.19 -2.92 20.00
N ALA A 123 -6.35 -3.49 19.68
CA ALA A 123 -6.43 -4.73 18.93
C ALA A 123 -6.04 -4.50 17.47
N VAL A 124 -5.25 -5.42 16.92
CA VAL A 124 -4.88 -5.45 15.51
C VAL A 124 -5.78 -6.41 14.77
N SER A 125 -6.33 -5.94 13.66
CA SER A 125 -7.12 -6.74 12.73
C SER A 125 -6.70 -6.44 11.30
N GLN A 126 -6.75 -7.43 10.43
CA GLN A 126 -6.52 -7.22 9.01
C GLN A 126 -7.56 -6.25 8.43
N ALA A 127 -7.10 -5.24 7.68
CA ALA A 127 -8.02 -4.38 6.96
C ALA A 127 -8.74 -5.20 5.89
N PRO A 128 -10.05 -5.00 5.67
CA PRO A 128 -10.72 -5.55 4.50
C PRO A 128 -9.93 -5.15 3.26
N VAL A 129 -9.61 -6.12 2.40
CA VAL A 129 -9.09 -5.81 1.08
C VAL A 129 -10.13 -4.92 0.44
N GLU A 130 -9.79 -3.66 0.17
CA GLU A 130 -10.59 -2.80 -0.70
C GLU A 130 -10.62 -3.48 -2.07
N GLN A 131 -11.57 -4.40 -2.24
CA GLN A 131 -12.20 -4.62 -3.53
C GLN A 131 -12.79 -3.26 -3.84
N LYS A 132 -12.02 -2.40 -4.52
CA LYS A 132 -12.55 -1.20 -5.14
C LYS A 132 -13.60 -1.68 -6.13
N GLN A 133 -14.82 -1.84 -5.63
CA GLN A 133 -16.02 -1.87 -6.41
C GLN A 133 -15.93 -0.61 -7.26
N SER A 134 -15.90 -0.83 -8.56
CA SER A 134 -15.88 0.18 -9.60
C SER A 134 -17.18 1.00 -9.58
N GLU A 135 -17.52 1.62 -8.45
CA GLU A 135 -18.63 2.55 -8.32
C GLU A 135 -18.09 3.95 -8.54
N ARG A 136 -17.95 4.20 -9.84
CA ARG A 136 -17.69 5.48 -10.49
C ARG A 136 -18.84 6.44 -10.14
N THR A 137 -18.83 7.05 -8.96
CA THR A 137 -19.56 8.30 -8.76
C THR A 137 -18.73 9.42 -9.37
N ALA A 138 -19.27 10.04 -10.41
CA ALA A 138 -18.67 11.10 -11.17
C ALA A 138 -18.18 12.25 -10.27
N GLN A 139 -16.87 12.34 -10.06
CA GLN A 139 -16.22 13.56 -9.58
C GLN A 139 -15.22 13.99 -10.65
N ILE A 140 -15.59 15.10 -11.28
CA ILE A 140 -14.88 15.73 -12.38
C ILE A 140 -13.57 16.30 -11.84
N GLY A 141 -12.46 15.89 -12.45
CA GLY A 141 -11.20 16.64 -12.38
C GLY A 141 -10.07 15.99 -11.59
N GLN A 142 -9.50 14.90 -12.13
CA GLN A 142 -8.05 14.61 -12.15
C GLN A 142 -7.82 13.27 -12.88
N PRO A 143 -7.03 13.21 -13.97
CA PRO A 143 -6.69 11.93 -14.58
C PRO A 143 -5.66 11.22 -13.70
N HIS A 144 -6.13 10.40 -12.77
CA HIS A 144 -5.28 9.41 -12.12
C HIS A 144 -4.85 8.40 -13.20
N MET A 145 -3.61 8.52 -13.68
CA MET A 145 -2.97 7.48 -14.48
C MET A 145 -2.77 6.26 -13.59
N HIS A 146 -3.70 5.32 -13.66
CA HIS A 146 -3.45 3.97 -13.17
C HIS A 146 -2.42 3.32 -14.09
N PRO A 147 -1.31 2.75 -13.57
CA PRO A 147 -0.46 1.90 -14.38
C PRO A 147 -1.30 0.69 -14.77
N HIS A 148 -1.75 0.66 -16.02
CA HIS A 148 -2.41 -0.51 -16.58
C HIS A 148 -1.29 -1.49 -16.94
N PRO A 149 -1.13 -2.61 -16.22
CA PRO A 149 -0.13 -3.59 -16.59
C PRO A 149 -0.51 -4.11 -17.98
N LEU A 150 0.35 -3.88 -18.97
CA LEU A 150 0.03 -4.18 -20.37
C LEU A 150 -0.28 -5.67 -20.59
N TYR A 151 0.46 -6.57 -19.93
CA TYR A 151 0.34 -8.03 -20.18
C TYR A 151 0.63 -8.94 -18.98
N ALA A 152 1.44 -8.50 -18.00
CA ALA A 152 2.00 -9.41 -16.98
C ALA A 152 0.94 -10.14 -16.16
N VAL A 153 -0.12 -9.43 -15.75
CA VAL A 153 -1.21 -10.01 -14.93
C VAL A 153 -2.08 -10.94 -15.77
N ALA A 154 -2.44 -10.53 -16.99
CA ALA A 154 -3.28 -11.34 -17.88
C ALA A 154 -2.58 -12.63 -18.32
N LEU A 155 -1.26 -12.60 -18.55
CA LEU A 155 -0.46 -13.79 -18.85
C LEU A 155 -0.42 -14.76 -17.67
N GLN A 156 -0.21 -14.24 -16.47
CA GLN A 156 -0.15 -15.06 -15.26
C GLN A 156 -1.52 -15.70 -14.97
N GLU A 157 -2.61 -14.95 -15.07
CA GLU A 157 -3.97 -15.48 -14.91
C GLU A 157 -4.31 -16.53 -15.97
N ALA A 158 -3.98 -16.30 -17.24
CA ALA A 158 -4.26 -17.25 -18.32
C ALA A 158 -3.47 -18.56 -18.15
N GLN A 159 -2.19 -18.49 -17.77
CA GLN A 159 -1.36 -19.68 -17.49
C GLN A 159 -1.87 -20.49 -16.29
N THR A 160 -2.31 -19.80 -15.24
CA THR A 160 -2.77 -20.48 -14.02
C THR A 160 -4.18 -21.09 -14.21
N SER A 161 -5.02 -20.46 -15.04
CA SER A 161 -6.39 -20.92 -15.28
C SER A 161 -6.50 -22.13 -16.20
N GLY A 162 -5.49 -22.42 -17.03
CA GLY A 162 -5.50 -23.55 -17.97
C GLY A 162 -6.59 -23.46 -19.07
N ASP A 163 -7.27 -22.32 -19.20
CA ASP A 163 -8.39 -22.13 -20.13
C ASP A 163 -7.88 -21.71 -21.52
N LEU A 164 -7.99 -22.65 -22.47
CA LEU A 164 -7.57 -22.47 -23.86
C LEU A 164 -8.30 -21.33 -24.57
N ALA A 165 -9.57 -21.06 -24.22
CA ALA A 165 -10.34 -19.99 -24.84
C ALA A 165 -9.79 -18.61 -24.43
N ARG A 166 -9.41 -18.45 -23.16
CA ARG A 166 -8.78 -17.22 -22.65
C ARG A 166 -7.40 -16.97 -23.26
N LEU A 167 -6.59 -18.01 -23.43
CA LEU A 167 -5.29 -17.90 -24.09
C LEU A 167 -5.43 -17.41 -25.54
N LYS A 168 -6.39 -17.95 -26.30
CA LYS A 168 -6.67 -17.51 -27.68
C LYS A 168 -7.16 -16.07 -27.75
N ALA A 169 -8.03 -15.66 -26.82
CA ALA A 169 -8.51 -14.28 -26.75
C ALA A 169 -7.37 -13.29 -26.46
N LEU A 170 -6.44 -13.65 -25.57
CA LEU A 170 -5.27 -12.83 -25.27
C LEU A 170 -4.32 -12.71 -26.48
N VAL A 171 -4.12 -13.81 -27.23
CA VAL A 171 -3.32 -13.78 -28.48
C VAL A 171 -3.95 -12.89 -29.52
N ALA A 172 -5.26 -13.02 -29.79
CA ALA A 172 -5.96 -12.17 -30.76
C ALA A 172 -5.89 -10.69 -30.36
N GLN A 173 -5.98 -10.39 -29.07
CA GLN A 173 -5.82 -9.03 -28.55
C GLN A 173 -4.39 -8.50 -28.75
N GLY A 174 -3.37 -9.33 -28.55
CA GLY A 174 -1.97 -8.98 -28.81
C GLY A 174 -1.68 -8.74 -30.29
N GLU A 175 -2.23 -9.57 -31.18
CA GLU A 175 -2.11 -9.42 -32.65
C GLU A 175 -2.77 -8.13 -33.14
N GLN A 176 -3.96 -7.80 -32.60
CA GLN A 176 -4.65 -6.55 -32.95
C GLN A 176 -3.88 -5.31 -32.47
N GLN A 177 -3.20 -5.39 -31.33
CA GLN A 177 -2.31 -4.32 -30.87
C GLN A 177 -1.06 -4.19 -31.74
N LEU A 178 -0.50 -5.32 -32.19
CA LEU A 178 0.64 -5.33 -33.11
C LEU A 178 0.27 -4.72 -34.46
N ALA A 179 -0.93 -5.02 -34.99
CA ALA A 179 -1.45 -4.39 -36.20
C ALA A 179 -1.63 -2.87 -36.05
N ASN A 180 -1.97 -2.40 -34.85
CA ASN A 180 -2.08 -0.97 -34.56
C ASN A 180 -0.73 -0.27 -34.30
N SER A 181 0.37 -1.03 -34.18
CA SER A 181 1.70 -0.47 -33.89
C SER A 181 2.27 0.38 -35.05
N GLU A 182 1.93 0.05 -36.30
CA GLU A 182 2.33 0.84 -37.47
C GLU A 182 1.62 2.21 -37.51
N ASN A 183 0.34 2.28 -37.14
CA ASN A 183 -0.36 3.56 -36.99
C ASN A 183 0.20 4.39 -35.83
N LEU A 184 0.63 3.71 -34.75
CA LEU A 184 1.23 4.38 -33.59
C LEU A 184 2.59 5.01 -33.94
N SER A 185 3.42 4.32 -34.72
CA SER A 185 4.72 4.84 -35.13
C SER A 185 4.59 6.04 -36.08
N GLN A 186 3.62 6.02 -36.99
CA GLN A 186 3.29 7.17 -37.84
C GLN A 186 2.80 8.38 -37.03
N ALA A 187 1.94 8.16 -36.03
CA ALA A 187 1.45 9.22 -35.15
C ALA A 187 2.60 9.84 -34.32
N VAL A 188 3.53 9.02 -33.83
CA VAL A 188 4.73 9.50 -33.10
C VAL A 188 5.63 10.33 -34.02
N GLN A 189 5.85 9.90 -35.28
CA GLN A 189 6.63 10.67 -36.25
C GLN A 189 6.00 12.02 -36.58
N GLN A 190 4.66 12.06 -36.73
CA GLN A 190 3.93 13.32 -36.95
C GLN A 190 4.05 14.25 -35.74
N LEU A 191 3.91 13.72 -34.52
CA LEU A 191 4.09 14.50 -33.30
C LEU A 191 5.53 15.03 -33.16
N GLN A 192 6.54 14.22 -33.48
CA GLN A 192 7.94 14.66 -33.46
C GLN A 192 8.24 15.78 -34.47
N ALA A 193 7.62 15.73 -35.66
CA ALA A 193 7.73 16.79 -36.65
C ALA A 193 7.08 18.10 -36.17
N GLU A 194 5.94 18.01 -35.49
CA GLU A 194 5.24 19.17 -34.93
C GLU A 194 6.03 19.80 -33.76
N ILE A 195 6.62 18.97 -32.89
CA ILE A 195 7.52 19.42 -31.82
C ILE A 195 8.71 20.19 -32.42
N SER A 196 9.37 19.61 -33.43
CA SER A 196 10.51 20.25 -34.10
C SER A 196 10.14 21.58 -34.78
N ARG A 197 8.90 21.73 -35.25
CA ARG A 197 8.38 22.98 -35.81
C ARG A 197 8.17 24.04 -34.74
N LEU A 198 7.60 23.66 -33.60
CA LEU A 198 7.32 24.58 -32.49
C LEU A 198 8.60 25.03 -31.78
N GLU A 199 9.62 24.19 -31.71
CA GLU A 199 10.93 24.52 -31.10
C GLU A 199 11.78 25.50 -31.94
N ARG A 200 11.50 25.64 -33.24
CA ARG A 200 12.20 26.59 -34.13
C ARG A 200 11.55 27.98 -34.20
N ARG A 201 10.50 28.22 -33.44
CA ARG A 201 9.77 29.49 -33.39
C ARG A 201 10.10 30.25 -32.11
#